data_AF-A0A4R5XNX0-F1
#
_entry.id   AF-A0A4R5XNX0-F1
#
_cell.length_a   1.000
_cell.length_b   1.000
_cell.length_c   1.000
_cell.angle_alpha   90.00
_cell.angle_beta   90.00
_cell.angle_gamma   90.00
#
_symmetry.space_group_name_H-M   'P 1'
#
loop_
_entity.id
_entity.type
_entity.pdbx_description
1 polymer ?
#
loop_
_entity_poly.entity_id
_entity_poly.type
_entity_poly.pdbx_seq_one_letter_code
_entity_poly.pdbx_strand_id
1 'polypeptide(L)'
;MAKTPAQRIKKHGAKAAVPQHHLPPVINPTTSRTPEKAQSNSNLILIAGVVASLFLFWYLHLLTLDQLRQLTGGLAMPDSLIGGFDPAYIGQLQAVMDADALGQLNYVHKTAGTLFPLIFGFTWLLLIGTNVARKAFRWALWALPLLFVVVRLWGNVAIDGVLAAEAPDAGQVALASGLTVAGWVLLVLSLVAGGAAVLLKSRSKKAAS
;
A
#
# COMPACT_ATOMS: atom_id res chain seq x y z
N MET A 1 -49.10 0.61 4.33
CA MET A 1 -48.01 -0.37 4.15
C MET A 1 -48.29 -1.22 2.92
N ALA A 2 -47.42 -1.20 1.91
CA ALA A 2 -47.63 -1.95 0.67
C ALA A 2 -47.27 -3.44 0.85
N LYS A 3 -48.13 -4.35 0.40
CA LYS A 3 -47.94 -5.81 0.49
C LYS A 3 -46.67 -6.24 -0.26
N THR A 4 -45.90 -7.14 0.32
CA THR A 4 -44.66 -7.62 -0.34
C THR A 4 -44.99 -8.43 -1.61
N PRO A 5 -44.06 -8.53 -2.58
CA PRO A 5 -44.27 -9.28 -3.83
C PRO A 5 -44.69 -10.73 -3.59
N ALA A 6 -44.09 -11.39 -2.59
CA ALA A 6 -44.42 -12.76 -2.20
C ALA A 6 -45.88 -12.92 -1.72
N GLN A 7 -46.40 -11.93 -0.99
CA GLN A 7 -47.79 -11.94 -0.52
C GLN A 7 -48.80 -11.72 -1.65
N ARG A 8 -48.42 -11.04 -2.73
CA ARG A 8 -49.28 -10.80 -3.90
C ARG A 8 -49.34 -12.02 -4.83
N ILE A 9 -48.21 -12.69 -5.04
CA ILE A 9 -48.14 -13.94 -5.82
C ILE A 9 -49.00 -15.04 -5.16
N LYS A 10 -48.95 -15.15 -3.83
CA LYS A 10 -49.80 -16.09 -3.08
C LYS A 10 -51.30 -15.81 -3.23
N LYS A 11 -51.71 -14.54 -3.46
CA LYS A 11 -53.13 -14.15 -3.57
C LYS A 11 -53.67 -14.17 -5.00
N HIS A 12 -52.86 -13.85 -6.01
CA HIS A 12 -53.32 -13.66 -7.39
C HIS A 12 -52.71 -14.64 -8.41
N GLY A 13 -51.83 -15.56 -7.98
CA GLY A 13 -51.20 -16.56 -8.84
C GLY A 13 -50.54 -15.93 -10.07
N ALA A 14 -50.64 -16.60 -11.22
CA ALA A 14 -50.09 -16.14 -12.49
C ALA A 14 -50.67 -14.81 -13.01
N LYS A 15 -51.74 -14.27 -12.41
CA LYS A 15 -52.34 -12.97 -12.75
C LYS A 15 -51.80 -11.81 -11.90
N ALA A 16 -50.78 -12.04 -11.08
CA ALA A 16 -50.13 -10.97 -10.32
C ALA A 16 -49.40 -10.02 -11.28
N ALA A 17 -49.96 -8.83 -11.51
CA ALA A 17 -49.29 -7.78 -12.25
C ALA A 17 -47.99 -7.38 -11.54
N VAL A 18 -46.85 -7.78 -12.11
CA VAL A 18 -45.52 -7.32 -11.71
C VAL A 18 -45.30 -5.99 -12.42
N PRO A 19 -45.17 -4.85 -11.71
CA PRO A 19 -44.76 -3.61 -12.36
C PRO A 19 -43.39 -3.85 -12.99
N GLN A 20 -43.31 -3.76 -14.33
CA GLN A 20 -42.03 -3.73 -15.02
C GLN A 20 -41.28 -2.50 -14.50
N HIS A 21 -40.33 -2.72 -13.59
CA HIS A 21 -39.34 -1.69 -13.30
C HIS A 21 -38.49 -1.55 -14.55
N HIS A 22 -38.84 -0.56 -15.38
CA HIS A 22 -37.96 -0.08 -16.42
C HIS A 22 -36.71 0.44 -15.70
N LEU A 23 -35.62 -0.34 -15.78
CA LEU A 23 -34.33 0.14 -15.33
C LEU A 23 -34.06 1.45 -16.08
N PRO A 24 -33.61 2.52 -15.40
CA PRO A 24 -33.31 3.77 -16.06
C PRO A 24 -32.33 3.51 -17.22
N PRO A 25 -32.51 4.18 -18.37
CA PRO A 25 -31.67 3.95 -19.54
C PRO A 25 -30.20 4.14 -19.18
N VAL A 26 -29.36 3.20 -19.64
CA VAL A 26 -27.93 3.22 -19.40
C VAL A 26 -27.37 4.54 -19.92
N ILE A 27 -26.83 5.36 -19.01
CA ILE A 27 -26.38 6.75 -19.24
C ILE A 27 -25.25 6.83 -20.29
N ASN A 28 -24.67 5.70 -20.72
CA ASN A 28 -23.62 5.66 -21.74
C ASN A 28 -23.66 4.37 -22.60
N PRO A 29 -24.44 4.34 -23.70
CA PRO A 29 -24.63 3.14 -24.52
C PRO A 29 -23.41 2.74 -25.36
N THR A 30 -22.41 3.62 -25.49
CA THR A 30 -21.18 3.37 -26.29
C THR A 30 -20.13 2.54 -25.56
N THR A 31 -20.26 2.35 -24.24
CA THR A 31 -19.32 1.54 -23.46
C THR A 31 -19.87 0.11 -23.33
N SER A 32 -19.58 -0.74 -24.30
CA SER A 32 -19.78 -2.19 -24.15
C SER A 32 -18.85 -2.71 -23.03
N ARG A 33 -19.38 -2.83 -21.81
CA ARG A 33 -18.67 -3.45 -20.68
C ARG A 33 -18.74 -4.95 -20.81
N THR A 34 -17.82 -5.56 -21.57
CA THR A 34 -17.61 -7.01 -21.50
C THR A 34 -16.73 -7.35 -20.29
N PRO A 35 -16.92 -8.52 -19.66
CA PRO A 35 -16.07 -8.98 -18.57
C PRO A 35 -14.58 -9.04 -18.96
N GLU A 36 -14.23 -9.45 -20.19
CA GLU A 36 -12.83 -9.47 -20.63
C GLU A 36 -12.22 -8.08 -20.69
N LYS A 37 -12.96 -7.09 -21.21
CA LYS A 37 -12.48 -5.70 -21.31
C LYS A 37 -12.28 -5.06 -19.93
N ALA A 38 -13.18 -5.33 -18.98
CA ALA A 38 -13.04 -4.89 -17.60
C ALA A 38 -11.81 -5.53 -16.92
N GLN A 39 -11.55 -6.81 -17.17
CA GLN A 39 -10.39 -7.52 -16.61
C GLN A 39 -9.06 -7.02 -17.21
N SER A 40 -9.02 -6.74 -18.52
CA SER A 40 -7.83 -6.19 -19.20
C SER A 40 -7.41 -4.84 -18.61
N ASN A 41 -8.37 -3.93 -18.40
CA ASN A 41 -8.10 -2.62 -17.80
C ASN A 41 -7.57 -2.74 -16.36
N SER A 42 -8.11 -3.67 -15.57
CA SER A 42 -7.63 -3.91 -14.21
C SER A 42 -6.19 -4.43 -14.17
N ASN A 43 -5.81 -5.29 -15.13
CA ASN A 43 -4.44 -5.80 -15.22
C ASN A 43 -3.44 -4.71 -15.59
N LEU A 44 -3.79 -3.81 -16.52
CA LEU A 44 -2.93 -2.69 -16.91
C LEU A 44 -2.64 -1.76 -15.73
N ILE A 45 -3.66 -1.39 -14.95
CA ILE A 45 -3.50 -0.56 -13.76
C ILE A 45 -2.60 -1.25 -12.72
N LEU A 46 -2.80 -2.56 -12.51
CA LEU A 46 -1.96 -3.34 -11.59
C LEU A 46 -0.51 -3.39 -12.03
N ILE A 47 -0.24 -3.67 -13.32
CA ILE A 47 1.12 -3.71 -13.86
C ILE A 47 1.78 -2.34 -13.71
N ALA A 48 1.10 -1.26 -14.09
CA ALA A 48 1.61 0.09 -13.94
C ALA A 48 1.93 0.43 -12.47
N GLY A 49 1.04 0.08 -11.55
CA GLY A 49 1.25 0.28 -10.11
C GLY A 49 2.43 -0.51 -9.55
N VAL A 50 2.60 -1.77 -9.97
CA VAL A 50 3.74 -2.61 -9.56
C VAL A 50 5.05 -2.05 -10.09
N VAL A 51 5.11 -1.70 -11.38
CA VAL A 51 6.30 -1.10 -12.00
C VAL A 51 6.66 0.22 -11.32
N ALA A 52 5.69 1.10 -11.09
CA ALA A 52 5.90 2.35 -10.37
C ALA A 52 6.42 2.12 -8.95
N SER A 53 5.86 1.14 -8.23
CA SER A 53 6.30 0.78 -6.87
C SER A 53 7.74 0.27 -6.87
N LEU A 54 8.10 -0.61 -7.80
CA LEU A 54 9.46 -1.14 -7.94
C LEU A 54 10.45 -0.03 -8.30
N PHE A 55 10.08 0.85 -9.24
CA PHE A 55 10.90 1.99 -9.62
C PHE A 55 11.13 2.95 -8.44
N LEU A 56 10.09 3.30 -7.70
CA LEU A 56 10.20 4.16 -6.52
C LEU A 56 10.98 3.50 -5.39
N PHE A 57 10.81 2.19 -5.18
CA PHE A 57 11.60 1.44 -4.20
C PHE A 57 13.08 1.48 -4.55
N TRP A 58 13.43 1.20 -5.81
CA TRP A 58 14.78 1.28 -6.33
C TRP A 58 15.34 2.71 -6.18
N TYR A 59 14.62 3.71 -6.67
CA TYR A 59 15.01 5.12 -6.60
C TYR A 59 15.29 5.57 -5.17
N LEU A 60 14.42 5.20 -4.22
CA LEU A 60 14.59 5.57 -2.83
C LEU A 60 15.77 4.81 -2.19
N HIS A 61 15.73 3.48 -2.17
CA HIS A 61 16.61 2.67 -1.32
C HIS A 61 17.98 2.38 -1.95
N LEU A 62 18.07 2.33 -3.28
CA LEU A 62 19.28 1.89 -3.97
C LEU A 62 20.03 3.03 -4.66
N LEU A 63 19.36 4.16 -4.89
CA LEU A 63 19.97 5.33 -5.51
C LEU A 63 20.05 6.49 -4.51
N THR A 64 18.92 6.99 -4.04
CA THR A 64 18.88 8.23 -3.25
C THR A 64 19.50 8.08 -1.87
N LEU A 65 19.15 7.03 -1.13
CA LEU A 65 19.73 6.80 0.19
C LEU A 65 21.21 6.37 0.11
N ASP A 66 21.63 5.72 -0.98
CA ASP A 66 23.04 5.40 -1.19
C ASP A 66 23.87 6.65 -1.53
N GLN A 67 23.32 7.60 -2.29
CA GLN A 67 23.94 8.91 -2.50
C GLN A 67 24.14 9.66 -1.17
N LEU A 68 23.12 9.68 -0.31
CA LEU A 68 23.24 10.28 1.02
C LEU A 68 24.28 9.55 1.90
N ARG A 69 24.37 8.22 1.81
CA ARG A 69 25.40 7.43 2.49
C ARG A 69 26.82 7.85 2.08
N GLN A 70 27.02 8.24 0.82
CA GLN A 70 28.31 8.73 0.34
C GLN A 70 28.67 10.10 0.95
N LEU A 71 27.66 10.93 1.26
CA LEU A 71 27.86 12.23 1.94
C LEU A 71 28.20 12.08 3.43
N THR A 72 27.79 10.99 4.06
CA THR A 72 28.00 10.72 5.50
C THR A 72 29.20 9.79 5.77
N GLY A 73 30.19 9.78 4.87
CA GLY A 73 31.39 8.97 5.05
C GLY A 73 31.15 7.46 5.08
N GLY A 74 30.03 7.00 4.51
CA GLY A 74 29.66 5.58 4.43
C GLY A 74 28.61 5.13 5.46
N LEU A 75 28.14 6.00 6.35
CA LEU A 75 27.04 5.71 7.28
C LEU A 75 25.70 5.65 6.53
N ALA A 76 25.02 4.52 6.57
CA ALA A 76 23.75 4.36 5.88
C ALA A 76 22.66 5.27 6.50
N MET A 77 21.75 5.77 5.67
CA MET A 77 20.59 6.48 6.19
C MET A 77 19.71 5.55 7.04
N PRO A 78 19.08 6.04 8.12
CA PRO A 78 18.32 5.20 9.06
C PRO A 78 17.27 4.32 8.37
N ASP A 79 16.63 4.81 7.31
CA ASP A 79 15.67 4.08 6.47
C ASP A 79 16.20 2.77 5.86
N SER A 80 17.50 2.69 5.59
CA SER A 80 18.14 1.52 5.00
C SER A 80 18.46 0.43 6.02
N LEU A 81 18.35 0.72 7.32
CA LEU A 81 18.76 -0.18 8.39
C LEU A 81 17.63 -1.15 8.75
N ILE A 82 17.65 -2.32 8.10
CA ILE A 82 16.64 -3.38 8.28
C ILE A 82 16.55 -3.84 9.74
N GLY A 83 17.67 -3.84 10.47
CA GLY A 83 17.75 -4.21 11.89
C GLY A 83 17.50 -3.06 12.88
N GLY A 84 17.21 -1.86 12.39
CA GLY A 84 17.10 -0.65 13.20
C GLY A 84 18.46 -0.04 13.55
N PHE A 85 18.43 0.89 14.50
CA PHE A 85 19.56 1.68 14.97
C PHE A 85 19.38 2.09 16.44
N ASP A 86 20.44 2.61 17.05
CA ASP A 86 20.48 3.06 18.44
C ASP A 86 20.90 4.54 18.57
N PRO A 87 20.85 5.15 19.77
CA PRO A 87 21.22 6.55 19.96
C PRO A 87 22.68 6.87 19.60
N ALA A 88 23.60 5.91 19.77
CA ALA A 88 25.00 6.11 19.42
C ALA A 88 25.18 6.24 17.90
N TYR A 89 24.44 5.44 17.12
CA TYR A 89 24.40 5.54 15.66
C TYR A 89 23.87 6.90 15.20
N ILE A 90 22.77 7.37 15.81
CA ILE A 90 22.22 8.70 15.51
C ILE A 90 23.22 9.80 15.82
N GLY A 91 23.90 9.76 16.96
CA GLY A 91 24.92 10.74 17.31
C GLY A 91 26.09 10.78 16.31
N GLN A 92 26.55 9.61 15.86
CA GLN A 92 27.57 9.52 14.81
C GLN A 92 27.09 10.13 13.50
N LEU A 93 25.84 9.86 13.13
CA LEU A 93 25.25 10.35 11.90
C LEU A 93 25.05 11.88 11.95
N GLN A 94 24.55 12.42 13.06
CA GLN A 94 24.40 13.87 13.28
C GLN A 94 25.75 14.60 13.25
N ALA A 95 26.83 13.96 13.72
CA ALA A 95 28.16 14.57 13.71
C ALA A 95 28.75 14.75 12.29
N VAL A 96 28.22 14.03 11.29
CA VAL A 96 28.70 14.09 9.90
C VAL A 96 27.68 14.66 8.91
N MET A 97 26.41 14.82 9.33
CA MET A 97 25.37 15.43 8.50
C MET A 97 25.34 16.95 8.73
N ASP A 98 25.48 17.71 7.66
CA ASP A 98 25.23 19.15 7.66
C ASP A 98 23.75 19.47 7.39
N ALA A 99 23.43 20.77 7.42
CA ALA A 99 22.07 21.25 7.19
C ALA A 99 21.54 20.90 5.79
N ASP A 100 22.42 20.84 4.78
CA ASP A 100 22.06 20.53 3.40
C ASP A 100 21.73 19.03 3.25
N ALA A 101 22.53 18.13 3.85
CA ALA A 101 22.26 16.70 3.89
C ALA A 101 20.96 16.38 4.62
N LEU A 102 20.70 17.04 5.75
CA LEU A 102 19.43 16.95 6.48
C LEU A 102 18.25 17.46 5.64
N GLY A 103 18.43 18.59 4.95
CA GLY A 103 17.43 19.16 4.04
C GLY A 103 17.12 18.23 2.86
N GLN A 104 18.15 17.60 2.28
CA GLN A 104 17.99 16.64 1.21
C GLN A 104 17.24 15.39 1.68
N LEU A 105 17.60 14.81 2.83
CA LEU A 105 16.88 13.67 3.40
C LEU A 105 15.41 14.02 3.65
N ASN A 106 15.12 15.17 4.25
CA ASN A 106 13.75 15.63 4.50
C ASN A 106 12.96 15.81 3.18
N TYR A 107 13.59 16.36 2.14
CA TYR A 107 12.96 16.47 0.82
C TYR A 107 12.63 15.09 0.24
N VAL A 108 13.55 14.13 0.36
CA VAL A 108 13.36 12.74 -0.07
C VAL A 108 12.21 12.09 0.68
N HIS A 109 12.10 12.30 1.99
CA HIS A 109 10.99 11.81 2.82
C HIS A 109 9.63 12.40 2.41
N LYS A 110 9.58 13.69 2.12
CA LYS A 110 8.35 14.38 1.65
C LYS A 110 7.93 13.95 0.24
N THR A 111 8.88 13.50 -0.59
CA THR A 111 8.63 13.12 -1.97
C THR A 111 8.57 11.60 -2.12
N ALA A 112 9.69 10.96 -2.48
CA ALA A 112 9.75 9.53 -2.75
C ALA A 112 9.39 8.69 -1.53
N GLY A 113 9.80 9.11 -0.33
CA GLY A 113 9.45 8.47 0.95
C GLY A 113 7.95 8.46 1.23
N THR A 114 7.17 9.38 0.64
CA THR A 114 5.71 9.45 0.76
C THR A 114 5.00 8.79 -0.42
N LEU A 115 5.47 9.04 -1.65
CA LEU A 115 4.88 8.49 -2.87
C LEU A 115 5.00 6.97 -2.94
N PHE A 116 6.17 6.43 -2.58
CA PHE A 116 6.41 4.98 -2.60
C PHE A 116 5.38 4.20 -1.76
N PRO A 117 5.23 4.45 -0.44
CA PRO A 117 4.31 3.66 0.37
C PRO A 117 2.86 3.81 -0.08
N LEU A 118 2.44 4.99 -0.54
CA LEU A 118 1.09 5.21 -1.04
C LEU A 118 0.81 4.43 -2.34
N ILE A 119 1.68 4.55 -3.33
CA ILE A 119 1.52 3.85 -4.61
C ILE A 119 1.58 2.33 -4.40
N PHE A 120 2.53 1.86 -3.58
CA PHE A 120 2.61 0.46 -3.18
C PHE A 120 1.32 0.00 -2.49
N GLY A 121 0.87 0.75 -1.48
CA GLY A 121 -0.31 0.43 -0.69
C GLY A 121 -1.57 0.30 -1.55
N PHE A 122 -1.86 1.29 -2.39
CA PHE A 122 -3.02 1.24 -3.29
C PHE A 122 -2.93 0.11 -4.32
N THR A 123 -1.73 -0.12 -4.87
CA THR A 123 -1.48 -1.22 -5.82
C THR A 123 -1.76 -2.57 -5.16
N TRP A 124 -1.26 -2.79 -3.93
CA TRP A 124 -1.46 -4.03 -3.19
C TRP A 124 -2.91 -4.22 -2.74
N LEU A 125 -3.60 -3.15 -2.35
CA LEU A 125 -5.03 -3.19 -2.05
C LEU A 125 -5.84 -3.64 -3.27
N LEU A 126 -5.54 -3.08 -4.45
CA LEU A 126 -6.18 -3.49 -5.71
C LEU A 126 -5.83 -4.94 -6.08
N LEU A 127 -4.58 -5.34 -5.93
CA LEU A 127 -4.11 -6.69 -6.23
C LEU A 127 -4.85 -7.69 -5.35
N ILE A 128 -4.86 -7.50 -4.04
CA ILE A 128 -5.57 -8.37 -3.10
C ILE A 128 -7.09 -8.33 -3.40
N GLY A 129 -7.64 -7.14 -3.65
CA GLY A 129 -9.07 -6.93 -3.90
C GLY A 129 -9.60 -7.65 -5.14
N THR A 130 -8.78 -7.78 -6.18
CA THR A 130 -9.12 -8.41 -7.46
C THR A 130 -8.79 -9.91 -7.51
N ASN A 131 -8.08 -10.42 -6.51
CA ASN A 131 -7.65 -11.82 -6.43
C ASN A 131 -8.27 -12.62 -5.27
N VAL A 132 -8.86 -11.95 -4.26
CA VAL A 132 -9.44 -12.61 -3.07
C VAL A 132 -10.95 -12.40 -2.99
N ALA A 133 -11.72 -13.49 -3.11
CA ALA A 133 -13.19 -13.46 -3.03
C ALA A 133 -13.74 -13.41 -1.59
N ARG A 134 -13.09 -14.09 -0.64
CA ARG A 134 -13.57 -14.19 0.75
C ARG A 134 -13.36 -12.88 1.49
N LYS A 135 -14.45 -12.22 1.90
CA LYS A 135 -14.43 -10.90 2.55
C LYS A 135 -13.51 -10.83 3.78
N ALA A 136 -13.61 -11.78 4.72
CA ALA A 136 -12.81 -11.77 5.94
C ALA A 136 -11.31 -11.90 5.65
N PHE A 137 -10.94 -12.84 4.78
CA PHE A 137 -9.54 -13.06 4.40
C PHE A 137 -8.97 -11.86 3.64
N ARG A 138 -9.77 -11.23 2.77
CA ARG A 138 -9.39 -9.99 2.07
C ARG A 138 -9.08 -8.86 3.05
N TRP A 139 -9.91 -8.64 4.06
CA TRP A 139 -9.66 -7.62 5.08
C TRP A 139 -8.40 -7.90 5.90
N ALA A 140 -8.15 -9.16 6.26
CA ALA A 140 -6.92 -9.54 6.94
C ALA A 140 -5.67 -9.24 6.08
N LEU A 141 -5.70 -9.57 4.79
CA LEU A 141 -4.58 -9.27 3.89
C LEU A 141 -4.44 -7.77 3.59
N TRP A 142 -5.53 -7.00 3.55
CA TRP A 142 -5.49 -5.54 3.38
C TRP A 142 -4.91 -4.80 4.58
N ALA A 143 -5.00 -5.35 5.79
CA ALA A 143 -4.42 -4.73 6.97
C ALA A 143 -2.90 -4.52 6.83
N LEU A 144 -2.21 -5.44 6.15
CA LEU A 144 -0.75 -5.40 5.97
C LEU A 144 -0.27 -4.18 5.17
N PRO A 145 -0.69 -3.96 3.90
CA PRO A 145 -0.29 -2.78 3.14
C PRO A 145 -0.81 -1.47 3.73
N LEU A 146 -1.95 -1.48 4.43
CA LEU A 146 -2.46 -0.30 5.14
C LEU A 146 -1.56 0.09 6.31
N LEU A 147 -1.23 -0.87 7.18
CA LEU A 147 -0.30 -0.65 8.29
C LEU A 147 1.08 -0.25 7.77
N PHE A 148 1.56 -0.86 6.68
CA PHE A 148 2.82 -0.49 6.04
C PHE A 148 2.86 0.99 5.67
N VAL A 149 1.79 1.51 5.03
CA VAL A 149 1.72 2.93 4.66
C VAL A 149 1.81 3.81 5.90
N VAL A 150 0.98 3.55 6.91
CA VAL A 150 0.96 4.36 8.15
C VAL A 150 2.32 4.34 8.83
N VAL A 151 2.94 3.16 8.97
CA VAL A 151 4.24 2.98 9.61
C VAL A 151 5.34 3.70 8.84
N ARG A 152 5.38 3.65 7.50
CA ARG A 152 6.41 4.37 6.74
C ARG A 152 6.23 5.88 6.78
N LEU A 153 4.99 6.38 6.70
CA LEU A 153 4.75 7.82 6.81
C LEU A 153 5.16 8.35 8.19
N TRP A 154 4.84 7.63 9.25
CA TRP A 154 5.27 8.01 10.60
C TRP A 154 6.77 7.83 10.79
N GLY A 155 7.35 6.76 10.23
CA GLY A 155 8.78 6.48 10.28
C GLY A 155 9.62 7.61 9.68
N ASN A 156 9.23 8.12 8.51
CA ASN A 156 9.90 9.25 7.87
C ASN A 156 9.92 10.49 8.79
N VAL A 157 8.76 10.82 9.41
CA VAL A 157 8.65 11.96 10.33
C VAL A 157 9.46 11.74 11.61
N ALA A 158 9.47 10.51 12.14
CA ALA A 158 10.22 10.17 13.34
C ALA A 158 11.74 10.25 13.10
N ILE A 159 12.23 9.77 11.95
CA ILE A 159 13.64 9.87 11.56
C ILE A 159 14.04 11.33 11.38
N ASP A 160 13.24 12.11 10.63
CA ASP A 160 13.48 13.54 10.46
C ASP A 160 13.53 14.27 11.82
N GLY A 161 12.62 13.95 12.73
CA GLY A 161 12.56 14.55 14.06
C GLY A 161 13.77 14.21 14.93
N VAL A 162 14.22 12.96 14.91
CA VAL A 162 15.39 12.51 15.67
C VAL A 162 16.67 13.15 15.13
N LEU A 163 16.83 13.23 13.81
CA LEU A 163 18.02 13.82 13.19
C LEU A 163 18.08 15.33 13.33
N ALA A 164 16.93 16.01 13.35
CA ALA A 164 16.86 17.46 13.54
C ALA A 164 16.98 17.91 15.02
N ALA A 165 16.84 17.00 15.98
CA ALA A 165 16.95 17.33 17.40
C ALA A 165 18.43 17.50 17.81
N GLU A 166 18.74 18.55 18.58
CA GLU A 166 20.10 18.74 19.11
C GLU A 166 20.56 17.61 20.06
N ALA A 167 19.61 17.04 20.80
CA ALA A 167 19.83 15.93 21.72
C ALA A 167 18.59 15.01 21.74
N PRO A 168 18.45 14.08 20.77
CA PRO A 168 17.31 13.17 20.74
C PRO A 168 17.34 12.22 21.94
N ASP A 169 16.20 12.06 22.60
CA ASP A 169 16.11 11.12 23.72
C ASP A 169 16.06 9.66 23.23
N ALA A 170 16.42 8.73 24.11
CA ALA A 170 16.49 7.30 23.77
C ALA A 170 15.13 6.72 23.33
N GLY A 171 14.01 7.28 23.81
CA GLY A 171 12.66 6.86 23.43
C GLY A 171 12.29 7.27 22.01
N GLN A 172 12.65 8.48 21.60
CA GLN A 172 12.47 8.97 20.24
C GLN A 172 13.27 8.12 19.24
N VAL A 173 14.53 7.82 19.56
CA VAL A 173 15.37 6.95 18.73
C VAL A 173 14.80 5.54 18.66
N ALA A 174 14.37 4.97 19.79
CA ALA A 174 13.76 3.64 19.82
C ALA A 174 12.46 3.57 19.00
N LEU A 175 11.63 4.61 19.04
CA LEU A 175 10.42 4.70 18.23
C LEU A 175 10.76 4.75 16.73
N ALA A 176 11.68 5.62 16.32
CA ALA A 176 12.09 5.74 14.92
C ALA A 176 12.69 4.42 14.41
N SER A 177 13.58 3.81 15.18
CA SER A 177 14.19 2.50 14.91
C SER A 177 13.15 1.39 14.79
N GLY A 178 12.21 1.32 15.74
CA GLY A 178 11.12 0.34 15.73
C GLY A 178 10.19 0.50 14.52
N LEU A 179 9.87 1.73 14.11
CA LEU A 179 9.07 2.00 12.91
C LEU A 179 9.82 1.61 11.63
N THR A 180 11.13 1.83 11.55
CA THR A 180 11.96 1.36 10.43
C THR A 180 11.90 -0.15 10.30
N VAL A 181 12.16 -0.88 11.39
CA VAL A 181 12.10 -2.35 11.41
C VAL A 181 10.69 -2.85 11.04
N ALA A 182 9.66 -2.27 11.65
CA ALA A 182 8.27 -2.61 11.36
C ALA A 182 7.92 -2.34 9.88
N GLY A 183 8.44 -1.26 9.29
CA GLY A 183 8.27 -0.92 7.88
C GLY A 183 8.81 -2.00 6.95
N TRP A 184 10.03 -2.50 7.20
CA TRP A 184 10.62 -3.60 6.45
C TRP A 184 9.84 -4.91 6.61
N VAL A 185 9.46 -5.26 7.83
CA VAL A 185 8.65 -6.46 8.11
C VAL A 185 7.30 -6.37 7.39
N LEU A 186 6.60 -5.25 7.49
CA LEU A 186 5.30 -5.05 6.85
C LEU A 186 5.40 -5.03 5.32
N LEU A 187 6.51 -4.53 4.75
CA LEU A 187 6.77 -4.60 3.32
C LEU A 187 6.84 -6.06 2.87
N VAL A 188 7.67 -6.87 3.51
CA VAL A 188 7.82 -8.31 3.19
C VAL A 188 6.50 -9.05 3.36
N LEU A 189 5.79 -8.83 4.49
CA LEU A 189 4.49 -9.44 4.72
C LEU A 189 3.46 -9.03 3.66
N SER A 190 3.48 -7.78 3.20
CA SER A 190 2.61 -7.30 2.12
C SER A 190 2.95 -8.01 0.80
N LEU A 191 4.23 -8.14 0.45
CA LEU A 191 4.67 -8.89 -0.73
C LEU A 191 4.17 -10.34 -0.69
N VAL A 192 4.36 -11.02 0.43
CA VAL A 192 3.88 -12.41 0.66
C VAL A 192 2.36 -12.49 0.54
N ALA A 193 1.62 -11.55 1.13
CA ALA A 193 0.17 -11.46 1.04
C ALA A 193 -0.32 -11.27 -0.41
N GLY A 194 0.35 -10.41 -1.18
CA GLY A 194 0.07 -10.22 -2.60
C GLY A 194 0.34 -11.48 -3.42
N GLY A 195 1.48 -12.12 -3.21
CA GLY A 195 1.81 -13.40 -3.84
C GLY A 195 0.77 -14.49 -3.53
N ALA A 196 0.40 -14.64 -2.26
CA ALA A 196 -0.64 -15.57 -1.84
C ALA A 196 -2.00 -15.28 -2.50
N ALA A 197 -2.39 -14.01 -2.60
CA ALA A 197 -3.62 -13.61 -3.28
C ALA A 197 -3.65 -14.06 -4.75
N VAL A 198 -2.57 -13.82 -5.50
CA VAL A 198 -2.46 -14.26 -6.92
C VAL A 198 -2.53 -15.78 -7.04
N LEU A 199 -1.83 -16.51 -6.17
CA LEU A 199 -1.84 -17.98 -6.16
C LEU A 199 -3.24 -18.55 -5.88
N LEU A 200 -4.00 -17.95 -4.95
CA LEU A 200 -5.37 -18.38 -4.64
C LEU A 200 -6.32 -18.25 -5.84
N LYS A 201 -6.21 -17.16 -6.61
CA LYS A 201 -7.00 -17.00 -7.85
C LYS A 201 -6.64 -18.04 -8.90
N SER A 202 -5.36 -18.36 -9.05
CA SER A 202 -4.90 -19.37 -10.03
C SER A 202 -5.49 -20.76 -9.74
N ARG A 203 -5.54 -21.15 -8.46
CA ARG A 203 -6.10 -22.44 -8.03
C ARG A 203 -7.61 -22.51 -8.26
N SER A 204 -8.34 -21.43 -7.99
CA SER A 204 -9.78 -21.36 -8.25
C SER A 204 -10.12 -21.45 -9.74
N LYS A 205 -9.28 -20.90 -10.63
CA LYS A 205 -9.46 -21.04 -12.08
C LYS A 205 -9.20 -22.47 -12.55
N LYS A 206 -8.13 -23.10 -12.07
CA LYS A 206 -7.78 -24.49 -12.43
C LYS A 206 -8.81 -25.51 -11.95
N ALA A 207 -9.48 -25.25 -10.83
CA ALA A 207 -10.56 -26.12 -10.33
C ALA A 207 -11.89 -25.95 -11.10
N ALA A 208 -12.03 -24.91 -11.92
CA ALA A 208 -13.24 -24.60 -12.69
C ALA A 208 -13.09 -24.89 -14.19
N SER A 209 -11.91 -25.36 -14.64
CA SER A 209 -11.60 -25.82 -16.01
C SER A 209 -11.55 -27.33 -16.06
#